data_AF-A0A9D2G1Z2-F1
#
_entry.id   AF-A0A9D2G1Z2-F1
#
_cell.length_a   1.000
_cell.length_b   1.000
_cell.length_c   1.000
_cell.angle_alpha   90.00
_cell.angle_beta   90.00
_cell.angle_gamma   90.00
#
_symmetry.space_group_name_H-M   'P 1'
#
loop_
_entity.id
_entity.type
_entity.pdbx_description
1 polymer ?
#
loop_
_entity_poly.entity_id
_entity_poly.type
_entity_poly.pdbx_seq_one_letter_code
_entity_poly.pdbx_strand_id
1 'polypeptide(L)'
;MNSWKKGIFNNTESLKPNALYTAKFIGAEEFETDAIPKVRFSYTVVDDNGEYHNVNRSFSVKDKQFIRKWLQAHSSFDTTDHEMRRMKDSKHLVTIAYYKDYAFIQKVYPMDGDLHVDA
;
A
#
# COMPACT_ATOMS: atom_id res chain seq x y z
N MET A 1 -12.80 -13.53 15.92
CA MET A 1 -12.12 -12.44 15.16
C MET A 1 -12.32 -12.72 13.67
N ASN A 2 -13.04 -11.86 12.93
CA ASN A 2 -13.36 -12.15 11.52
C ASN A 2 -12.07 -12.31 10.70
N SER A 3 -11.99 -13.37 9.89
CA SER A 3 -10.79 -13.76 9.11
C SER A 3 -10.27 -12.63 8.21
N TRP A 4 -11.16 -11.81 7.67
CA TRP A 4 -10.80 -10.68 6.81
C TRP A 4 -9.96 -9.61 7.53
N LYS A 5 -10.20 -9.40 8.83
CA LYS A 5 -9.43 -8.41 9.62
C LYS A 5 -7.98 -8.84 9.79
N LYS A 6 -7.73 -10.12 10.08
CA LYS A 6 -6.36 -10.67 10.16
C LYS A 6 -5.58 -10.53 8.86
N GLY A 7 -6.25 -10.62 7.72
CA GLY A 7 -5.59 -10.47 6.42
C GLY A 7 -5.23 -9.02 6.08
N ILE A 8 -6.06 -8.06 6.47
CA ILE A 8 -5.83 -6.63 6.16
C ILE A 8 -4.88 -5.98 7.16
N PHE A 9 -4.93 -6.42 8.42
CA PHE A 9 -4.33 -5.70 9.52
C PHE A 9 -3.25 -6.53 10.22
N ASN A 10 -2.00 -6.09 10.09
CA ASN A 10 -0.90 -6.58 10.92
C ASN A 10 -0.63 -5.59 12.06
N ASN A 11 -0.35 -6.13 13.25
CA ASN A 11 -0.03 -5.35 14.43
C ASN A 11 1.17 -4.43 14.14
N THR A 12 0.93 -3.13 14.19
CA THR A 12 1.89 -2.09 13.83
C THR A 12 1.72 -0.92 14.78
N GLU A 13 1.77 -1.20 16.08
CA GLU A 13 1.57 -0.20 17.15
C GLU A 13 2.61 0.93 17.12
N SER A 14 3.75 0.75 16.43
CA SER A 14 4.80 1.78 16.33
C SER A 14 4.60 2.81 15.22
N LEU A 15 3.70 2.55 14.25
CA LEU A 15 3.43 3.52 13.18
C LEU A 15 2.52 4.65 13.67
N LYS A 16 2.77 5.88 13.22
CA LYS A 16 1.98 7.05 13.62
C LYS A 16 0.92 7.34 12.54
N PRO A 17 -0.35 7.56 12.91
CA PRO A 17 -1.37 7.95 11.94
C PRO A 17 -1.01 9.28 11.28
N ASN A 18 -1.31 9.41 9.99
CA ASN A 18 -1.06 10.56 9.13
C ASN A 18 0.41 10.97 8.98
N ALA A 19 1.37 10.19 9.51
CA ALA A 19 2.78 10.38 9.23
C ALA A 19 3.16 9.78 7.87
N LEU A 20 4.22 10.34 7.27
CA LEU A 20 4.75 9.92 5.98
C LEU A 20 5.90 8.93 6.21
N TYR A 21 5.87 7.79 5.53
CA TYR A 21 6.89 6.76 5.63
C TYR A 21 7.41 6.36 4.26
N THR A 22 8.64 5.83 4.24
CA THR A 22 9.14 5.10 3.07
C THR A 22 8.65 3.66 3.12
N ALA A 23 8.14 3.18 1.99
CA ALA A 23 7.66 1.82 1.83
C ALA A 23 8.27 1.14 0.60
N LYS A 24 8.40 -0.18 0.66
CA LYS A 24 8.69 -1.05 -0.48
C LYS A 24 7.53 -1.97 -0.76
N PHE A 25 7.17 -2.12 -2.03
CA PHE A 25 6.09 -3.02 -2.43
C PHE A 25 6.53 -4.49 -2.34
N ILE A 26 5.70 -5.34 -1.74
CA ILE A 26 5.93 -6.78 -1.62
C ILE A 26 5.18 -7.53 -2.73
N GLY A 27 3.89 -7.26 -2.87
CA GLY A 27 3.02 -8.01 -3.77
C GLY A 27 1.56 -7.60 -3.69
N ALA A 28 0.78 -8.10 -4.64
CA ALA A 28 -0.66 -7.91 -4.71
C ALA A 28 -1.38 -9.27 -4.70
N GLU A 29 -2.49 -9.35 -3.99
CA GLU A 29 -3.32 -10.55 -3.87
C GLU A 29 -4.78 -10.19 -4.18
N GLU A 30 -5.41 -10.92 -5.11
CA GLU A 30 -6.86 -10.85 -5.33
C GLU A 30 -7.58 -11.71 -4.28
N PHE A 31 -8.61 -11.17 -3.65
CA PHE A 31 -9.44 -11.90 -2.69
C PHE A 31 -10.88 -11.39 -2.70
N GLU A 32 -11.81 -12.14 -2.11
CA GLU A 32 -13.21 -11.73 -2.01
C GLU A 32 -13.62 -11.56 -0.55
N THR A 33 -14.50 -10.59 -0.29
CA THR A 33 -15.16 -10.44 1.01
C THR A 33 -16.59 -10.01 0.76
N ASP A 34 -17.55 -10.77 1.28
CA ASP A 34 -18.99 -10.52 1.09
C ASP A 34 -19.39 -10.43 -0.39
N ALA A 35 -18.83 -11.32 -1.23
CA ALA A 35 -18.98 -11.34 -2.69
C ALA A 35 -18.53 -10.05 -3.42
N ILE A 36 -17.74 -9.21 -2.76
CA ILE A 36 -17.11 -8.04 -3.38
C ILE A 36 -15.65 -8.39 -3.68
N PRO A 37 -15.25 -8.42 -4.96
CA PRO A 37 -13.85 -8.60 -5.34
C PRO A 37 -12.98 -7.47 -4.81
N LYS A 38 -11.83 -7.81 -4.24
CA LYS A 38 -10.86 -6.89 -3.67
C LYS A 38 -9.45 -7.25 -4.12
N VAL A 39 -8.57 -6.26 -4.09
CA VAL A 39 -7.12 -6.48 -4.20
C VAL A 39 -6.43 -5.88 -2.99
N ARG A 40 -5.56 -6.68 -2.39
CA ARG A 40 -4.67 -6.29 -1.29
C ARG A 40 -3.30 -6.03 -1.88
N PHE A 41 -2.75 -4.85 -1.62
CA PHE A 41 -1.36 -4.52 -1.87
C PHE A 41 -0.62 -4.54 -0.53
N SER A 42 0.45 -5.31 -0.46
CA SER A 42 1.28 -5.45 0.74
C SER A 42 2.59 -4.69 0.56
N TYR A 43 2.99 -3.99 1.62
CA TYR A 43 4.20 -3.16 1.63
C TYR A 43 4.99 -3.42 2.92
N THR A 44 6.30 -3.28 2.84
CA THR A 44 7.16 -3.15 4.00
C THR A 44 7.47 -1.68 4.22
N VAL A 45 7.11 -1.17 5.40
CA VAL A 45 7.34 0.20 5.86
C VAL A 45 8.46 0.20 6.87
N VAL A 46 9.35 1.20 6.83
CA VAL A 46 10.38 1.39 7.86
C VAL A 46 9.94 2.55 8.76
N ASP A 47 9.86 2.31 10.05
CA ASP A 47 9.51 3.36 11.02
C ASP A 47 10.72 4.24 11.41
N ASP A 48 10.46 5.26 12.24
CA ASP A 48 11.48 6.22 12.69
C ASP A 48 12.62 5.55 13.49
N ASN A 49 12.39 4.35 14.05
CA ASN A 49 13.37 3.57 14.81
C ASN A 49 14.14 2.58 13.92
N GLY A 50 13.82 2.51 12.63
CA GLY A 50 14.42 1.57 11.68
C GLY A 50 13.78 0.18 11.69
N GLU A 51 12.65 -0.02 12.37
CA GLU A 51 11.95 -1.31 12.38
C GLU A 51 11.09 -1.48 11.12
N TYR A 52 11.00 -2.72 10.65
CA TYR A 52 10.27 -3.08 9.43
C TYR A 52 8.87 -3.61 9.76
N HIS A 53 7.87 -3.02 9.12
CA HIS A 53 6.46 -3.31 9.35
C HIS A 53 5.75 -3.69 8.06
N ASN A 54 5.04 -4.82 8.07
CA ASN A 54 4.22 -5.22 6.92
C ASN A 54 2.83 -4.60 7.02
N VAL A 55 2.55 -3.63 6.16
CA VAL A 55 1.29 -2.90 6.15
C VAL A 55 0.59 -3.11 4.81
N ASN A 56 -0.74 -3.24 4.87
CA ASN A 56 -1.53 -3.48 3.67
C ASN A 56 -2.38 -2.28 3.29
N ARG A 57 -2.73 -2.24 2.01
CA ARG A 57 -3.82 -1.44 1.46
C ARG A 57 -4.79 -2.35 0.72
N SER A 58 -6.09 -2.15 0.91
CA SER A 58 -7.10 -2.91 0.17
C SER A 58 -7.99 -1.98 -0.66
N PHE A 59 -8.34 -2.42 -1.86
CA PHE A 59 -9.30 -1.74 -2.74
C PHE A 59 -10.42 -2.69 -3.11
N SER A 60 -11.64 -2.17 -3.19
CA SER A 60 -12.74 -2.90 -3.83
C SER A 60 -12.67 -2.68 -5.33
N VAL A 61 -12.75 -3.78 -6.08
CA VAL A 61 -12.62 -3.78 -7.52
C VAL A 61 -14.01 -3.92 -8.10
N LYS A 62 -14.59 -2.80 -8.55
CA LYS A 62 -15.77 -2.86 -9.42
C LYS A 62 -15.40 -3.14 -10.88
N ASP A 63 -14.17 -2.79 -11.26
CA ASP A 63 -13.61 -2.94 -12.60
C ASP A 63 -12.10 -3.24 -12.49
N LYS A 64 -11.63 -4.33 -13.11
CA LYS A 64 -10.20 -4.68 -13.12
C LYS A 64 -9.33 -3.63 -13.82
N GLN A 65 -9.87 -2.85 -14.76
CA GLN A 65 -9.16 -1.71 -15.37
C GLN A 65 -8.89 -0.59 -14.36
N PHE A 66 -9.73 -0.43 -13.34
CA PHE A 66 -9.54 0.58 -12.30
C PHE A 66 -8.25 0.34 -11.51
N ILE A 67 -7.88 -0.92 -11.26
CA ILE A 67 -6.64 -1.26 -10.55
C ILE A 67 -5.42 -0.80 -11.36
N ARG A 68 -5.39 -1.08 -12.67
CA ARG A 68 -4.29 -0.67 -13.55
C ARG A 68 -4.14 0.85 -13.58
N LYS A 69 -5.25 1.57 -13.71
CA LYS A 69 -5.28 3.05 -13.67
C LYS A 69 -4.84 3.59 -12.31
N TRP A 70 -5.26 2.95 -11.22
CA TRP A 70 -4.85 3.32 -9.87
C TRP A 70 -3.33 3.17 -9.70
N LEU A 71 -2.77 2.03 -10.13
CA LEU A 71 -1.32 1.79 -10.08
C LEU A 71 -0.55 2.83 -10.91
N GLN A 72 -0.96 3.08 -12.15
CA GLN A 72 -0.35 4.13 -12.98
C GLN A 72 -0.33 5.49 -12.27
N ALA A 73 -1.42 5.88 -11.62
CA ALA A 73 -1.56 7.19 -10.98
C ALA A 73 -0.77 7.34 -9.66
N HIS A 74 -0.30 6.26 -9.05
CA HIS A 74 0.26 6.30 -7.68
C HIS A 74 1.63 5.64 -7.51
N SER A 75 2.19 5.00 -8.54
CA SER A 75 3.50 4.32 -8.44
C SER A 75 4.40 4.48 -9.67
N SER A 76 4.13 5.46 -10.55
CA SER A 76 4.85 5.64 -11.84
C SER A 76 4.90 4.37 -12.69
N PHE A 77 3.90 3.49 -12.49
CA PHE A 77 3.87 2.14 -13.01
C PHE A 77 3.62 2.09 -14.52
N ASP A 78 4.42 1.28 -15.21
CA ASP A 78 4.22 0.91 -16.61
C ASP A 78 3.35 -0.34 -16.70
N THR A 79 2.21 -0.25 -17.39
CA THR A 79 1.25 -1.36 -17.58
C THR A 79 1.78 -2.52 -18.40
N THR A 80 2.95 -2.38 -19.03
CA THR A 80 3.62 -3.46 -19.77
C THR A 80 4.42 -4.40 -18.86
N ASP A 81 4.69 -4.01 -17.60
CA ASP A 81 5.34 -4.85 -16.60
C ASP A 81 4.32 -5.80 -15.95
N HIS A 82 4.06 -6.91 -16.64
CA HIS A 82 3.12 -7.95 -16.22
C HIS A 82 3.41 -8.55 -14.83
N GLU A 83 4.64 -8.41 -14.33
CA GLU A 83 5.06 -8.95 -13.02
C GLU A 83 5.22 -7.89 -11.93
N MET A 84 4.93 -6.61 -12.24
CA MET A 84 5.10 -5.48 -11.33
C MET A 84 6.52 -5.33 -10.77
N ARG A 85 7.56 -5.75 -11.51
CA ARG A 85 8.96 -5.71 -11.07
C ARG A 85 9.40 -4.29 -10.72
N ARG A 86 9.10 -3.30 -11.58
CA ARG A 86 9.45 -1.90 -11.34
C ARG A 86 8.88 -1.36 -10.02
N MET A 87 7.66 -1.76 -9.64
CA MET A 87 7.10 -1.32 -8.37
C MET A 87 7.81 -1.92 -7.16
N LYS A 88 8.28 -3.17 -7.27
CA LYS A 88 9.06 -3.85 -6.22
C LYS A 88 10.43 -3.19 -6.03
N ASP A 89 11.05 -2.78 -7.12
CA ASP A 89 12.38 -2.15 -7.10
C ASP A 89 12.35 -0.69 -6.62
N SER A 90 11.20 -0.03 -6.75
CA SER A 90 11.01 1.37 -6.38
C SER A 90 10.69 1.57 -4.90
N LYS A 91 11.17 2.67 -4.33
CA LYS A 91 10.68 3.18 -3.04
C LYS A 91 9.41 3.99 -3.26
N HIS A 92 8.51 3.95 -2.28
CA HIS A 92 7.25 4.69 -2.29
C HIS A 92 7.15 5.52 -1.02
N LEU A 93 6.52 6.69 -1.09
CA LEU A 93 6.09 7.39 0.11
C LEU A 93 4.66 6.98 0.43
N VAL A 94 4.34 6.73 1.69
CA VAL A 94 3.00 6.32 2.11
C VAL A 94 2.54 7.09 3.33
N THR A 95 1.23 7.33 3.45
CA THR A 95 0.63 7.74 4.73
C THR A 95 -0.12 6.59 5.37
N ILE A 96 -0.06 6.53 6.69
CA ILE A 96 -0.69 5.48 7.51
C ILE A 96 -1.99 6.02 8.13
N ALA A 97 -3.04 5.20 8.17
CA ALA A 97 -4.25 5.46 8.94
C ALA A 97 -4.59 4.27 9.84
N TYR A 98 -5.44 4.49 10.85
CA TYR A 98 -5.82 3.49 11.84
C TYR A 98 -7.32 3.18 11.80
N TYR A 99 -7.67 1.91 11.99
CA TYR A 99 -9.04 1.48 12.25
C TYR A 99 -9.05 0.36 13.30
N LYS A 100 -9.63 0.62 14.46
CA LYS A 100 -9.69 -0.33 15.60
C LYS A 100 -8.31 -0.90 15.94
N ASP A 101 -7.36 -0.01 16.21
CA ASP A 101 -5.97 -0.31 16.60
C ASP A 101 -5.09 -0.93 15.51
N TYR A 102 -5.60 -1.03 14.29
CA TYR A 102 -4.87 -1.57 13.17
C TYR A 102 -4.44 -0.51 12.17
N ALA A 103 -3.14 -0.49 11.84
CA ALA A 103 -2.62 0.40 10.81
C ALA A 103 -2.84 -0.17 9.40
N PHE A 104 -3.06 0.73 8.45
CA PHE A 104 -3.14 0.43 7.03
C PHE A 104 -2.64 1.61 6.21
N ILE A 105 -2.24 1.36 4.96
CA ILE A 105 -1.79 2.42 4.06
C ILE A 105 -3.01 3.17 3.52
N GLN A 106 -3.08 4.47 3.82
CA GLN A 106 -4.16 5.38 3.44
C GLN A 106 -3.90 6.06 2.10
N LYS A 107 -2.66 6.45 1.79
CA LYS A 107 -2.21 7.02 0.50
C LYS A 107 -0.83 6.49 0.14
N VAL A 108 -0.56 6.36 -1.16
CA VAL A 108 0.74 6.04 -1.73
C VAL A 108 1.08 7.18 -2.68
N TYR A 109 2.30 7.68 -2.62
CA TYR A 109 2.83 8.73 -3.46
C TYR A 109 4.01 8.16 -4.27
N PRO A 110 4.03 8.36 -5.59
CA PRO A 110 5.15 7.94 -6.43
C PRO A 110 6.41 8.74 -6.05
N MET A 111 7.58 8.10 -6.06
CA MET A 111 8.87 8.75 -5.77
C MET A 111 9.74 9.01 -7.02
N ASP A 112 9.19 8.88 -8.23
CA ASP A 112 9.93 9.22 -9.44
C ASP A 112 9.58 10.65 -9.93
N GLY A 113 10.63 11.48 -10.05
CA GLY A 113 10.59 12.89 -10.41
C GLY A 113 10.71 13.78 -9.18
N ASP A 114 11.74 14.64 -9.16
CA ASP A 114 12.13 15.53 -8.06
C ASP A 114 10.95 15.95 -7.16
N LEU A 115 10.95 15.44 -5.92
CA LEU A 115 10.16 16.01 -4.83
C LEU A 115 10.71 17.42 -4.56
N HIS A 116 10.21 18.42 -5.30
CA HIS A 116 10.30 19.80 -4.87
C HIS A 116 9.42 19.94 -3.64
N VAL A 117 10.06 19.81 -2.48
CA VAL A 117 9.51 20.25 -1.21
C VAL A 117 9.75 21.75 -1.19
N ASP A 118 8.71 22.54 -1.46
CA ASP A 118 8.77 23.99 -1.20
C ASP A 118 9.11 24.18 0.29
N ALA A 119 10.21 24.88 0.53
CA ALA A 119 10.72 25.23 1.86
C ALA A 119 9.92 26.39 2.47
#